data_AF-A0A822H0D6-F1
#
_entry.id   AF-A0A822H0D6-F1
#
_cell.length_a   1.000
_cell.length_b   1.000
_cell.length_c   1.000
_cell.angle_alpha   90.00
_cell.angle_beta   90.00
_cell.angle_gamma   90.00
#
_symmetry.space_group_name_H-M   'P 1'
#
loop_
_entity.id
_entity.type
_entity.pdbx_description
1 polymer ?
#
loop_
_entity_poly.entity_id
_entity_poly.type
_entity_poly.pdbx_seq_one_letter_code
_entity_poly.pdbx_strand_id
1 'polypeptide(L)'
;ARDPRYWSVNPELFYPERFLDEDKCHHPYAFLPFGSGHRQCVGQDLARFELKVIVARLMQYVTFGDGGPQVNAGGQMCALTIMPKYVGVTIRFD
;
A
#
# COMPACT_ATOMS: atom_id res chain seq x y z
N ALA A 1 11.77 1.22 -4.01
CA ALA A 1 11.31 0.19 -3.04
C ALA A 1 10.77 -1.05 -3.74
N ARG A 2 11.52 -1.61 -4.72
CA ARG A 2 11.20 -2.90 -5.38
C ARG A 2 12.48 -3.68 -5.69
N ASP A 3 13.51 -3.45 -4.88
CA ASP A 3 14.83 -4.02 -5.11
C ASP A 3 14.83 -5.50 -4.66
N PRO A 4 15.11 -6.45 -5.56
CA PRO A 4 15.14 -7.87 -5.22
C PRO A 4 16.17 -8.23 -4.14
N ARG A 5 17.18 -7.38 -3.90
CA ARG A 5 18.19 -7.60 -2.86
C ARG A 5 17.62 -7.51 -1.43
N TYR A 6 16.51 -6.81 -1.26
CA TYR A 6 15.89 -6.56 0.06
C TYR A 6 14.57 -7.32 0.27
N TRP A 7 14.02 -7.94 -0.77
CA TRP A 7 12.73 -8.60 -0.73
C TRP A 7 12.87 -10.08 -1.13
N SER A 8 12.57 -10.98 -0.20
CA SER A 8 12.66 -12.45 -0.39
C SER A 8 11.71 -12.98 -1.47
N VAL A 9 10.48 -12.46 -1.48
CA VAL A 9 9.45 -12.75 -2.48
C VAL A 9 9.39 -11.61 -3.50
N ASN A 10 9.04 -11.93 -4.76
CA ASN A 10 8.92 -11.01 -5.89
C ASN A 10 8.39 -9.61 -5.46
N PRO A 11 9.19 -8.55 -5.61
CA PRO A 11 8.86 -7.21 -5.12
C PRO A 11 7.75 -6.50 -5.91
N GLU A 12 7.36 -7.03 -7.08
CA GLU A 12 6.23 -6.51 -7.86
C GLU A 12 4.88 -7.10 -7.38
N LEU A 13 4.89 -8.16 -6.55
CA LEU A 13 3.67 -8.75 -6.01
C LEU A 13 3.19 -7.99 -4.76
N PHE A 14 1.89 -7.71 -4.71
CA PHE A 14 1.22 -7.33 -3.47
C PHE A 14 1.16 -8.56 -2.55
N TYR A 15 2.04 -8.58 -1.55
CA TYR A 15 2.19 -9.68 -0.60
C TYR A 15 2.28 -9.12 0.82
N PRO A 16 1.13 -8.86 1.50
CA PRO A 16 1.09 -8.27 2.84
C PRO A 16 1.83 -9.06 3.91
N GLU A 17 1.89 -10.38 3.74
CA GLU A 17 2.48 -11.33 4.68
C GLU A 17 3.97 -11.04 4.95
N ARG A 18 4.67 -10.37 4.02
CA ARG A 18 6.08 -9.93 4.19
C ARG A 18 6.33 -8.99 5.38
N PHE A 19 5.26 -8.44 5.96
CA PHE A 19 5.34 -7.56 7.13
C PHE A 19 4.90 -8.26 8.43
N LEU A 20 4.52 -9.53 8.36
CA LEU A 20 4.16 -10.36 9.52
C LEU A 20 5.41 -11.01 10.13
N ASP A 21 5.30 -11.42 11.40
CA ASP A 21 6.42 -11.85 12.26
C ASP A 21 7.35 -12.93 11.67
N GLU A 22 6.82 -13.84 10.86
CA GLU A 22 7.58 -14.96 10.27
C GLU A 22 8.54 -14.51 9.14
N ASP A 23 8.30 -13.34 8.54
CA ASP A 23 9.05 -12.79 7.39
C ASP A 23 9.75 -11.45 7.70
N LYS A 24 9.91 -11.11 8.99
CA LYS A 24 10.52 -9.84 9.46
C LYS A 24 12.01 -9.64 9.09
N CYS A 25 12.61 -10.54 8.33
CA CYS A 25 14.00 -10.46 7.84
C CYS A 25 14.22 -9.42 6.72
N HIS A 26 13.47 -8.32 6.70
CA HIS A 26 13.67 -7.24 5.73
C HIS A 26 14.59 -6.16 6.30
N HIS A 27 15.47 -5.64 5.43
CA HIS A 27 16.39 -4.57 5.81
C HIS A 27 15.62 -3.32 6.30
N PRO A 28 16.08 -2.60 7.34
CA PRO A 28 15.36 -1.44 7.90
C PRO A 28 15.05 -0.34 6.88
N TYR A 29 15.85 -0.25 5.82
CA TYR A 29 15.68 0.72 4.73
C TYR A 29 15.00 0.15 3.48
N ALA A 30 14.43 -1.06 3.55
CA ALA A 30 13.69 -1.67 2.45
C ALA A 30 12.32 -0.97 2.20
N PHE A 31 11.74 -0.39 3.26
CA PHE A 31 10.41 0.21 3.24
C PHE A 31 10.42 1.66 3.76
N LEU A 32 10.51 2.63 2.84
CA LEU A 32 10.60 4.06 3.15
C LEU A 32 9.54 4.90 2.39
N PRO A 33 8.23 4.58 2.51
CA PRO A 33 7.18 5.29 1.77
C PRO A 33 7.05 6.78 2.16
N PHE A 34 7.55 7.17 3.34
CA PHE A 34 7.51 8.52 3.88
C PHE A 34 8.90 9.18 3.93
N GLY A 35 9.89 8.59 3.27
CA GLY A 35 11.30 8.99 3.38
C GLY A 35 11.94 8.54 4.69
N SER A 36 13.07 9.15 5.05
CA SER A 36 13.84 8.88 6.28
C SER A 36 14.69 10.11 6.65
N GLY A 37 15.18 10.15 7.89
CA GLY A 37 16.07 11.21 8.39
C GLY A 37 15.37 12.55 8.59
N HIS A 38 16.15 13.65 8.57
CA HIS A 38 15.66 15.00 8.88
C HIS A 38 14.60 15.57 7.92
N ARG A 39 14.44 14.95 6.75
CA ARG A 39 13.45 15.33 5.73
C ARG A 39 12.36 14.26 5.54
N GLN A 40 12.21 13.34 6.49
CA GLN A 40 11.06 12.43 6.53
C GLN A 40 9.76 13.25 6.53
N CYS A 41 8.72 12.69 5.91
CA CYS A 41 7.39 13.30 5.89
C CYS A 41 6.93 13.63 7.32
N VAL A 42 6.70 14.92 7.59
CA VAL A 42 6.16 15.40 8.88
C VAL A 42 4.78 14.81 9.18
N GLY A 43 4.02 14.46 8.13
CA GLY A 43 2.70 13.85 8.22
C GLY A 43 2.71 12.32 8.31
N GLN A 44 3.85 11.66 8.48
CA GLN A 44 3.93 10.19 8.49
C GLN A 44 2.97 9.55 9.51
N ASP A 45 2.96 10.06 10.74
CA ASP A 45 2.16 9.46 11.81
C ASP A 45 0.67 9.73 11.62
N LEU A 46 0.31 10.92 11.12
CA LEU A 46 -1.05 11.24 10.72
C LEU A 46 -1.52 10.32 9.58
N ALA A 47 -0.72 10.18 8.51
CA ALA A 47 -1.06 9.32 7.38
C ALA A 47 -1.23 7.85 7.80
N ARG A 48 -0.37 7.34 8.69
CA ARG A 48 -0.52 5.97 9.23
C ARG A 48 -1.78 5.81 10.06
N PHE A 49 -2.13 6.80 10.87
CA PHE A 49 -3.35 6.81 11.65
C PHE A 49 -4.58 6.82 10.73
N GLU A 50 -4.65 7.77 9.81
CA GLU A 50 -5.75 7.90 8.84
C GLU A 50 -5.93 6.63 8.01
N LEU A 51 -4.84 6.06 7.47
CA LEU A 51 -4.89 4.82 6.69
C LEU A 51 -5.48 3.66 7.50
N LYS A 52 -5.04 3.48 8.76
CA LYS A 52 -5.58 2.42 9.62
C LYS A 52 -7.06 2.63 9.91
N VAL A 53 -7.46 3.86 10.25
CA VAL A 53 -8.85 4.18 10.60
C VAL A 53 -9.76 3.99 9.38
N ILE A 54 -9.39 4.54 8.22
CA ILE A 54 -10.18 4.45 7.00
C ILE A 54 -10.32 2.98 6.58
N VAL A 55 -9.21 2.23 6.50
CA VAL A 55 -9.24 0.82 6.10
C VAL A 55 -10.07 -0.01 7.08
N ALA A 56 -9.89 0.16 8.39
CA ALA A 56 -10.66 -0.57 9.39
C ALA A 56 -12.17 -0.27 9.29
N ARG A 57 -12.55 1.00 9.10
CA ARG A 57 -13.96 1.38 8.93
C ARG A 57 -14.55 0.83 7.64
N LEU A 58 -13.82 0.89 6.53
CA LEU A 58 -14.29 0.29 5.28
C LEU A 58 -14.47 -1.22 5.43
N MET A 59 -13.53 -1.93 6.04
CA MET A 59 -13.65 -3.38 6.27
C MET A 59 -14.81 -3.78 7.20
N GLN A 60 -15.28 -2.86 8.07
CA GLN A 60 -16.37 -3.12 9.00
C GLN A 60 -17.77 -2.94 8.40
N TYR A 61 -17.94 -2.00 7.45
CA TYR A 61 -19.26 -1.54 6.98
C TYR A 61 -19.40 -1.55 5.46
N VAL A 62 -18.40 -2.05 4.73
CA VAL A 62 -18.41 -2.09 3.28
C VAL A 62 -18.02 -3.48 2.81
N THR A 63 -18.88 -4.07 2.01
CA THR A 63 -18.52 -5.24 1.21
C THR A 63 -17.97 -4.77 -0.13
N PHE A 64 -16.70 -5.10 -0.39
CA PHE A 64 -16.05 -4.84 -1.67
C PHE A 64 -16.44 -5.93 -2.68
N GLY A 65 -17.06 -5.52 -3.79
CA GLY A 65 -17.32 -6.35 -4.96
C GLY A 65 -16.13 -6.38 -5.93
N ASP A 66 -16.33 -7.00 -7.08
CA ASP A 66 -15.32 -7.04 -8.13
C ASP A 66 -15.04 -5.62 -8.66
N GLY A 67 -13.76 -5.29 -8.78
CA GLY A 67 -13.30 -3.98 -9.27
C GLY A 67 -13.40 -3.80 -10.79
N GLY A 68 -14.26 -4.59 -11.43
CA GLY A 68 -14.39 -4.67 -12.88
C GLY A 68 -13.20 -5.34 -13.57
N PRO A 69 -13.16 -5.29 -14.91
CA PRO A 69 -12.18 -6.03 -15.72
C PRO A 69 -10.73 -5.51 -15.62
N GLN A 70 -10.48 -4.41 -14.93
CA GLN A 70 -9.19 -3.69 -14.91
C GLN A 70 -8.53 -3.65 -13.52
N VAL A 71 -8.91 -4.56 -12.62
CA VAL A 71 -8.27 -4.69 -11.30
C VAL A 71 -6.76 -4.94 -11.48
N ASN A 72 -5.93 -4.24 -10.71
CA ASN A 72 -4.45 -4.33 -10.73
C ASN A 72 -3.75 -3.79 -11.99
N ALA A 73 -4.30 -2.79 -12.68
CA ALA A 73 -3.64 -2.13 -13.83
C ALA A 73 -2.32 -1.38 -13.51
N GLY A 74 -1.85 -1.42 -12.25
CA GLY A 74 -0.64 -0.76 -11.79
C GLY A 74 -0.80 0.76 -11.65
N GLY A 75 0.32 1.41 -11.34
CA GLY A 75 0.40 2.86 -11.19
C GLY A 75 0.88 3.56 -12.46
N GLN A 76 0.49 4.80 -12.63
CA GLN A 76 1.04 5.76 -13.59
C GLN A 76 1.52 6.99 -12.83
N MET A 77 2.66 7.52 -13.27
CA MET A 77 3.16 8.79 -12.76
C MET A 77 2.24 9.91 -13.26
N CYS A 78 1.61 10.62 -12.33
CA CYS A 78 0.86 11.84 -12.58
C CYS A 78 1.61 12.99 -11.90
N ALA A 79 2.32 13.78 -12.71
CA ALA A 79 3.28 14.78 -12.26
C ALA A 79 4.35 14.17 -11.32
N LEU A 80 4.26 14.46 -10.01
CA LEU A 80 5.22 14.02 -8.99
C LEU A 80 4.73 12.83 -8.15
N THR A 81 3.50 12.38 -8.34
CA THR A 81 2.87 11.32 -7.53
C THR A 81 2.47 10.14 -8.40
N ILE A 82 2.53 8.93 -7.84
CA ILE A 82 2.01 7.73 -8.51
C ILE A 82 0.52 7.63 -8.21
N MET A 83 -0.29 7.56 -9.26
CA MET A 83 -1.73 7.31 -9.18
C MET A 83 -2.06 5.97 -9.82
N PRO A 84 -3.12 5.27 -9.38
CA PRO A 84 -3.60 4.10 -10.11
C PRO A 84 -4.01 4.48 -11.54
N LYS A 85 -3.70 3.63 -12.53
CA LYS A 85 -4.11 3.85 -13.93
C LYS A 85 -5.63 3.81 -14.11
N TYR A 86 -6.27 2.87 -13.41
CA TYR A 86 -7.71 2.69 -13.37
C TYR A 86 -8.11 2.29 -11.95
N VAL A 87 -9.24 2.82 -11.48
CA VAL A 87 -9.87 2.39 -10.24
C VAL A 87 -11.33 2.11 -10.54
N GLY A 88 -11.67 0.83 -10.60
CA GLY A 88 -13.04 0.35 -10.49
C GLY A 88 -13.16 -0.40 -9.19
N VAL A 89 -14.16 -0.07 -8.38
CA VAL A 89 -14.52 -0.86 -7.19
C VAL A 89 -16.02 -0.77 -7.00
N THR A 90 -16.68 -1.92 -6.94
CA THR A 90 -18.08 -1.98 -6.52
C THR A 90 -18.09 -1.99 -4.99
N ILE A 91 -18.80 -1.06 -4.37
CA ILE A 91 -18.99 -1.06 -2.91
C ILE A 91 -20.46 -1.29 -2.59
N ARG A 92 -20.74 -2.16 -1.62
CA ARG A 92 -22.07 -2.35 -1.05
C ARG A 92 -22.02 -2.00 0.43
N PHE A 93 -22.94 -1.15 0.84
CA PHE A 93 -23.20 -0.86 2.25
C PHE A 93 -24.28 -1.83 2.72
N ASP A 94 -24.04 -2.48 3.84
CA ASP A 94 -25.00 -3.32 4.54
C ASP A 94 -25.97 -2.51 5.42
#